data_AF-A0A2I2G3D2-F1
#
_entry.id   AF-A0A2I2G3D2-F1
#
_cell.length_a   1.000
_cell.length_b   1.000
_cell.length_c   1.000
_cell.angle_alpha   90.00
_cell.angle_beta   90.00
_cell.angle_gamma   90.00
#
_symmetry.space_group_name_H-M   'P 1'
#
loop_
_entity.id
_entity.type
_entity.pdbx_description
1 polymer ?
#
loop_
_entity_poly.entity_id
_entity_poly.type
_entity_poly.pdbx_seq_one_letter_code
_entity_poly.pdbx_strand_id
1 'polypeptide(L)' 'MSLTNEVSAGPTGYGICQAGCSGVAMACYAAAGCTWGATLGATAPPAIVACNAAFGACQAKCALVLLAPTP' A
#
# COMPACT_ATOMS: atom_id res chain seq x y z
N MET A 1 14.60 0.72 -37.14
CA MET A 1 13.60 0.08 -36.27
C MET A 1 14.23 -0.07 -34.89
N SER A 2 13.93 0.84 -33.96
CA SER A 2 14.28 0.64 -32.55
C SER A 2 13.24 -0.30 -31.94
N LEU A 3 13.65 -1.44 -31.39
CA LEU A 3 12.85 -2.20 -30.43
C LEU A 3 12.90 -1.45 -29.09
N THR A 4 12.05 -0.45 -28.89
CA THR A 4 11.71 -0.01 -27.54
C THR A 4 10.76 -1.05 -26.96
N ASN A 5 11.30 -1.93 -26.13
CA ASN A 5 10.48 -2.78 -25.27
C ASN A 5 9.78 -1.85 -24.28
N GLU A 6 8.50 -1.54 -24.48
CA GLU A 6 7.74 -0.71 -23.56
C GLU A 6 7.63 -1.46 -22.22
N VAL A 7 8.50 -1.11 -21.26
CA VAL A 7 8.39 -1.60 -19.90
C VAL A 7 7.21 -0.87 -19.28
N SER A 8 6.15 -1.61 -18.96
CA SER A 8 5.05 -1.07 -18.18
C SER A 8 5.53 -0.82 -16.75
N ALA A 9 6.22 0.29 -16.54
CA ALA A 9 6.80 0.65 -15.26
C ALA A 9 5.71 1.07 -14.25
N GLY A 10 4.54 1.51 -14.72
CA GLY A 10 3.38 1.87 -13.88
C GLY A 10 2.92 0.71 -12.99
N PRO A 11 2.52 -0.46 -13.54
CA PRO A 11 2.13 -1.64 -12.77
C PRO A 11 3.20 -2.15 -11.81
N THR A 12 4.47 -2.17 -12.23
CA THR A 12 5.58 -2.57 -11.34
C THR A 12 5.75 -1.57 -10.19
N GLY A 13 5.74 -0.26 -10.47
CA GLY A 13 5.82 0.79 -9.46
C GLY A 13 4.63 0.77 -8.50
N TYR A 14 3.42 0.50 -9.01
CA TYR A 14 2.23 0.28 -8.20
C TYR A 14 2.43 -0.89 -7.23
N GLY A 15 2.89 -2.04 -7.73
CA GLY A 15 3.18 -3.21 -6.90
C GLY A 15 4.20 -2.93 -5.79
N ILE A 16 5.28 -2.21 -6.09
CA ILE A 16 6.29 -1.81 -5.10
C ILE A 16 5.68 -0.88 -4.06
N CYS A 17 4.88 0.11 -4.48
CA CYS A 17 4.20 1.03 -3.57
C CYS A 17 3.24 0.28 -2.63
N GLN A 18 2.43 -0.62 -3.17
CA GLN A 18 1.52 -1.44 -2.37
C GLN A 18 2.26 -2.29 -1.34
N ALA A 19 3.38 -2.92 -1.74
CA ALA A 19 4.23 -3.71 -0.86
C ALA A 19 4.85 -2.88 0.26
N GLY A 20 5.26 -1.65 -0.03
CA GLY A 20 5.72 -0.69 0.97
C GLY A 20 4.62 -0.32 1.97
N CYS A 21 3.43 0.07 1.47
CA CYS A 21 2.30 0.44 2.33
C CYS A 21 1.86 -0.72 3.23
N SER A 22 1.84 -1.96 2.71
CA SER A 22 1.48 -3.14 3.49
C SER A 22 2.53 -3.49 4.55
N GLY A 23 3.83 -3.31 4.24
CA GLY A 23 4.91 -3.44 5.20
C GLY A 23 4.77 -2.45 6.38
N VAL A 24 4.44 -1.19 6.10
CA VAL A 24 4.20 -0.18 7.14
C VAL A 24 2.95 -0.50 7.96
N ALA A 25 1.87 -0.98 7.32
CA ALA A 25 0.66 -1.39 8.03
C ALA A 25 0.94 -2.54 9.00
N MET A 26 1.68 -3.57 8.55
CA MET A 26 2.15 -4.67 9.40
C MET A 26 2.97 -4.17 10.59
N ALA A 27 3.91 -3.25 10.37
CA ALA A 27 4.72 -2.69 11.45
C ALA A 27 3.87 -1.92 12.48
N CYS A 28 2.90 -1.12 12.02
CA CYS A 28 1.98 -0.37 12.88
C CYS A 28 1.12 -1.32 13.75
N TYR A 29 0.58 -2.37 13.14
CA TYR A 29 -0.17 -3.41 13.84
C TYR A 29 0.68 -4.16 14.86
N ALA A 30 1.91 -4.54 14.49
CA ALA A 30 2.84 -5.19 15.40
C ALA A 30 3.20 -4.31 16.60
N ALA A 31 3.40 -3.00 16.39
CA ALA A 31 3.62 -2.04 17.48
C ALA A 31 2.39 -1.92 18.42
N ALA A 32 1.19 -2.11 17.88
CA ALA A 32 -0.05 -2.19 18.65
C ALA A 32 -0.34 -3.58 19.24
N GLY A 33 0.57 -4.55 19.09
CA GLY A 33 0.41 -5.91 19.60
C GLY A 33 -0.64 -6.75 18.88
N CYS A 34 -1.03 -6.37 17.67
CA CYS A 34 -2.05 -7.05 16.88
C CYS A 34 -1.46 -7.64 15.59
N THR A 35 -2.08 -8.71 15.09
CA THR A 35 -1.78 -9.25 13.75
C THR A 35 -2.63 -8.54 12.70
N TRP A 36 -2.01 -8.07 11.62
CA TRP A 36 -2.72 -7.42 10.52
C TRP A 36 -3.72 -8.37 9.86
N GLY A 37 -4.93 -7.86 9.60
CA GLY A 37 -6.04 -8.65 9.06
C GLY A 37 -6.78 -9.53 10.07
N ALA A 38 -6.24 -9.75 11.28
CA ALA A 38 -6.92 -10.52 12.33
C ALA A 38 -7.95 -9.69 13.11
N THR A 39 -7.80 -8.36 13.11
CA THR A 39 -8.72 -7.42 13.76
C THR A 39 -9.36 -6.51 12.71
N LEU A 40 -10.68 -6.65 12.54
CA LEU A 40 -11.47 -5.88 11.58
C LEU A 40 -12.84 -5.51 12.18
N GLY A 41 -13.35 -4.32 11.85
CA GLY A 41 -14.72 -3.90 12.20
C GLY A 41 -14.82 -2.98 13.42
N ALA A 42 -16.05 -2.80 13.92
CA ALA A 42 -16.38 -1.82 14.96
C ALA A 42 -15.70 -2.08 16.33
N THR A 43 -15.14 -3.27 16.54
CA THR A 43 -14.42 -3.66 17.76
C THR A 43 -12.90 -3.45 17.65
N ALA A 44 -12.41 -2.94 16.52
CA ALA A 44 -10.98 -2.67 16.34
C ALA A 44 -10.50 -1.59 17.34
N PRO A 45 -9.36 -1.80 18.02
CA PRO A 45 -8.76 -0.78 18.87
C PRO A 45 -8.52 0.53 18.10
N PRO A 46 -8.61 1.71 18.73
CA PRO A 46 -8.40 3.00 18.06
C PRO A 46 -7.06 3.07 17.29
N ALA A 47 -6.00 2.48 17.85
CA ALA A 47 -4.69 2.40 17.19
C ALA A 47 -4.76 1.64 15.86
N ILE A 48 -5.53 0.54 15.81
CA ILE A 48 -5.73 -0.27 14.61
C ILE A 48 -6.55 0.47 13.54
N VAL A 49 -7.58 1.20 13.97
CA VAL A 49 -8.34 2.08 13.07
C VAL A 49 -7.42 3.12 12.44
N ALA A 50 -6.52 3.73 13.21
CA ALA A 50 -5.54 4.68 12.71
C ALA A 50 -4.53 4.03 11.74
N CYS A 51 -3.99 2.84 12.06
CA CYS A 51 -3.10 2.09 11.17
C CYS A 51 -3.77 1.83 9.80
N ASN A 52 -5.04 1.41 9.80
CA ASN A 52 -5.79 1.16 8.57
C ASN A 52 -6.10 2.43 7.78
N ALA A 53 -6.44 3.53 8.46
CA ALA A 53 -6.66 4.82 7.80
C ALA A 53 -5.37 5.29 7.10
N ALA A 54 -4.22 5.17 7.77
CA ALA A 54 -2.92 5.48 7.18
C ALA A 54 -2.59 4.56 5.99
N PHE A 55 -2.86 3.25 6.11
CA PHE A 55 -2.71 2.30 5.01
C PHE A 55 -3.57 2.68 3.80
N GLY A 56 -4.85 2.98 3.99
CA GLY A 56 -5.75 3.40 2.91
C GLY A 56 -5.29 4.68 2.22
N ALA A 57 -4.83 5.67 3.00
CA ALA A 57 -4.25 6.90 2.44
C ALA A 57 -2.98 6.64 1.63
N CYS A 58 -2.10 5.74 2.11
CA CYS A 58 -0.90 5.30 1.39
C CYS A 58 -1.28 4.62 0.06
N GLN A 59 -2.26 3.71 0.09
CA GLN A 59 -2.74 3.02 -1.11
C GLN A 59 -3.35 3.96 -2.15
N ALA A 60 -4.08 4.99 -1.71
CA ALA A 60 -4.60 6.02 -2.60
C ALA A 60 -3.48 6.76 -3.36
N LYS A 61 -2.27 6.87 -2.79
CA LYS A 61 -1.11 7.43 -3.50
C LYS A 61 -0.48 6.43 -4.47
N CYS A 62 -0.54 5.14 -4.18
CA CYS A 62 -0.10 4.11 -5.11
C CYS A 62 -0.90 4.16 -6.42
N ALA A 63 -2.20 4.51 -6.38
CA ALA A 63 -2.98 4.73 -7.60
C ALA A 63 -2.39 5.81 -8.53
N LEU A 64 -1.73 6.83 -7.98
CA LEU A 64 -1.01 7.83 -8.78
C LEU A 64 0.21 7.22 -9.46
N VAL A 65 0.92 6.30 -8.81
CA VAL A 65 2.07 5.59 -9.41
C VAL A 65 1.63 4.72 -10.57
N LEU A 66 0.43 4.12 -10.49
CA LEU A 66 -0.14 3.32 -11.56
C LEU A 66 -0.56 4.17 -12.77
N LEU A 67 -1.19 5.32 -12.50
CA LEU A 67 -1.81 6.19 -13.52
C LEU A 67 -0.86 7.25 -14.08
N ALA A 68 0.27 7.49 -13.42
CA ALA A 68 1.28 8.43 -13.91
C ALA A 68 1.84 7.93 -15.26
N PRO A 69 2.05 8.83 -16.23
CA PRO A 69 2.71 8.48 -17.48
C PRO A 69 4.11 7.94 -17.18
N THR A 70 4.39 6.71 -17.57
CA THR A 70 5.74 6.15 -17.54
C THR A 70 6.32 6.15 -18.95
N PRO A 71 7.55 6.66 -19.15
CA PRO A 71 8.20 6.70 -20.45
C PRO A 71 8.54 5.31 -21.01
#